data_AF-A0A2X4U7M6-F1
#
_entry.id   AF-A0A2X4U7M6-F1
#
_cell.length_a   1.000
_cell.length_b   1.000
_cell.length_c   1.000
_cell.angle_alpha   90.00
_cell.angle_beta   90.00
_cell.angle_gamma   90.00
#
_symmetry.space_group_name_H-M   'P 1'
#
loop_
_entity.id
_entity.type
_entity.pdbx_description
1 polymer ?
#
loop_
_entity_poly.entity_id
_entity_poly.type
_entity_poly.pdbx_seq_one_letter_code
_entity_poly.pdbx_strand_id
1 'polypeptide(L)'
;MDPKQDSVVDLAAARAARVYRQPEPRAAEPQPRLLRQIYGEILRDERRDQDRSLDDVARAVGMSKQYLSEVERGRKEASSEMMRSVCDALDLPMEQLLSRGIRRITAHRTLRVSRSGGVELCAA
;
A
#
# COMPACT_ATOMS: atom_id res chain seq x y z
N MET A 1 55.28 13.21 5.21
CA MET A 1 54.78 13.37 3.84
C MET A 1 53.90 12.18 3.55
N ASP A 2 52.63 12.28 3.92
CA ASP A 2 51.58 11.32 3.57
C ASP A 2 51.01 11.72 2.20
N PRO A 3 50.82 10.78 1.26
CA PRO A 3 49.81 10.94 0.24
C PRO A 3 48.51 10.33 0.78
N LYS A 4 47.58 11.19 1.20
CA LYS A 4 46.19 10.84 1.45
C LYS A 4 45.59 10.38 0.12
N GLN A 5 45.30 9.09 -0.01
CA GLN A 5 44.42 8.59 -1.07
C GLN A 5 42.99 9.00 -0.72
N ASP A 6 42.53 10.08 -1.35
CA ASP A 6 41.13 10.48 -1.33
C ASP A 6 40.31 9.44 -2.11
N SER A 7 39.82 8.42 -1.41
CA SER A 7 38.79 7.52 -1.95
C SER A 7 37.47 8.31 -1.99
N VAL A 8 37.16 8.89 -3.14
CA VAL A 8 35.82 9.44 -3.39
C VAL A 8 34.86 8.25 -3.44
N VAL A 9 34.16 8.02 -2.32
CA VAL A 9 33.08 7.04 -2.25
C VAL A 9 31.96 7.50 -3.18
N ASP A 10 31.70 6.73 -4.23
CA ASP A 10 30.55 6.94 -5.13
C ASP A 10 29.25 6.69 -4.36
N LEU A 11 28.73 7.76 -3.77
CA LEU A 11 27.50 7.78 -3.00
C LEU A 11 26.26 7.48 -3.88
N ALA A 12 26.36 7.65 -5.20
CA ALA A 12 25.28 7.34 -6.14
C ALA A 12 25.19 5.83 -6.40
N ALA A 13 26.33 5.14 -6.58
CA ALA A 13 26.38 3.69 -6.70
C ALA A 13 25.92 2.99 -5.40
N ALA A 14 26.32 3.52 -4.23
CA ALA A 14 25.87 3.02 -2.93
C ALA A 14 24.35 3.19 -2.72
N ARG A 15 23.76 4.28 -3.22
CA ARG A 15 22.31 4.51 -3.20
C ARG A 15 21.56 3.53 -4.09
N ALA A 16 22.03 3.30 -5.32
CA ALA A 16 21.41 2.36 -6.26
C ALA A 16 21.42 0.91 -5.73
N ALA A 17 22.53 0.49 -5.12
CA ALA A 17 22.66 -0.84 -4.52
C ALA A 17 21.73 -1.06 -3.31
N ARG A 18 21.37 0.01 -2.58
CA ARG A 18 20.43 -0.05 -1.46
C ARG A 18 18.98 -0.21 -1.91
N VAL A 19 18.65 0.25 -3.12
CA VAL A 19 17.28 0.20 -3.66
C VAL A 19 16.86 -1.23 -4.08
N TYR A 20 17.82 -2.10 -4.42
CA TYR A 20 17.52 -3.47 -4.89
C TYR A 20 18.25 -4.58 -4.12
N ARG A 21 18.68 -4.33 -2.88
CA ARG A 21 19.14 -5.43 -2.02
C ARG A 21 17.94 -6.33 -1.73
N GLN A 22 17.88 -7.47 -2.42
CA GLN A 22 16.88 -8.51 -2.12
C GLN A 22 17.04 -8.89 -0.64
N PRO A 23 15.98 -8.82 0.18
CA PRO A 23 16.07 -9.31 1.54
C PRO A 23 16.25 -10.83 1.48
N GLU A 24 17.31 -11.32 2.12
CA GLU A 24 17.50 -12.75 2.44
C GLU A 24 16.17 -13.35 2.94
N PRO A 25 15.82 -14.59 2.57
CA PRO A 25 14.55 -15.21 2.92
C PRO A 25 14.47 -15.42 4.44
N ARG A 26 13.96 -14.40 5.12
CA ARG A 26 13.73 -14.41 6.57
C ARG A 26 12.52 -15.30 6.85
N ALA A 27 12.70 -16.30 7.72
CA ALA A 27 11.68 -17.27 8.10
C ALA A 27 10.29 -16.61 8.27
N ALA A 28 9.36 -16.98 7.37
CA ALA A 28 7.95 -16.58 7.28
C ALA A 28 7.58 -15.25 7.97
N GLU A 29 8.27 -14.17 7.64
CA GLU A 29 7.73 -12.85 7.95
C GLU A 29 6.41 -12.70 7.17
N PRO A 30 5.29 -12.27 7.79
CA PRO A 30 4.06 -12.04 7.07
C PRO A 30 4.36 -11.09 5.92
N GLN A 31 4.15 -11.56 4.68
CA GLN A 31 4.56 -10.83 3.49
C GLN A 31 3.92 -9.44 3.52
N PRO A 32 4.67 -8.38 3.19
CA PRO A 32 4.12 -7.03 3.14
C PRO A 32 2.92 -7.03 2.18
N ARG A 33 1.79 -6.50 2.67
CA ARG A 33 0.55 -6.44 1.88
C ARG A 33 0.79 -5.64 0.60
N LEU A 34 0.25 -6.14 -0.50
CA LEU A 34 0.36 -5.52 -1.79
C LEU A 34 -0.62 -4.35 -1.88
N LEU A 35 -0.28 -3.29 -2.63
CA LEU A 35 -1.11 -2.10 -2.75
C LEU A 35 -2.53 -2.43 -3.24
N ARG A 36 -2.67 -3.36 -4.18
CA ARG A 36 -3.97 -3.85 -4.65
C ARG A 36 -4.86 -4.43 -3.53
N GLN A 37 -4.28 -5.03 -2.50
CA GLN A 37 -5.03 -5.56 -1.36
C GLN A 37 -5.50 -4.41 -0.46
N ILE A 38 -4.63 -3.45 -0.22
CA ILE A 38 -4.92 -2.29 0.64
C ILE A 38 -6.02 -1.43 0.02
N TYR A 39 -5.85 -1.03 -1.25
CA TYR A 39 -6.85 -0.22 -1.95
C TYR A 39 -8.13 -0.99 -2.22
N GLY A 40 -8.04 -2.28 -2.60
CA GLY A 40 -9.22 -3.12 -2.80
C GLY A 40 -10.10 -3.22 -1.55
N GLU A 41 -9.49 -3.35 -0.37
CA GLU A 41 -10.24 -3.34 0.89
C GLU A 41 -10.86 -1.98 1.19
N ILE A 42 -10.16 -0.87 0.96
CA ILE A 42 -10.71 0.48 1.19
C ILE A 42 -11.94 0.71 0.30
N LEU A 43 -11.86 0.34 -0.98
CA LEU A 43 -12.98 0.45 -1.91
C LEU A 43 -14.17 -0.42 -1.49
N ARG A 44 -13.88 -1.64 -1.01
CA ARG A 44 -14.90 -2.56 -0.50
C ARG A 44 -15.59 -2.02 0.76
N ASP A 45 -14.83 -1.43 1.67
CA ASP A 45 -15.35 -0.84 2.89
C ASP A 45 -16.24 0.36 2.55
N GLU A 46 -15.76 1.28 1.71
CA GLU A 46 -16.54 2.44 1.25
C GLU A 46 -17.86 2.01 0.57
N ARG A 47 -17.81 1.02 -0.33
CA ARG A 47 -19.04 0.52 -0.99
C ARG A 47 -20.04 -0.05 0.02
N ARG A 48 -19.56 -0.73 1.06
CA ARG A 48 -20.42 -1.34 2.09
C ARG A 48 -20.98 -0.31 3.06
N ASP A 49 -20.20 0.71 3.39
CA ASP A 49 -20.65 1.82 4.24
C ASP A 49 -21.79 2.61 3.55
N GLN A 50 -21.86 2.55 2.21
CA GLN A 50 -22.96 3.09 1.40
C GLN A 50 -24.11 2.09 1.16
N ASP A 51 -24.06 0.88 1.74
CA ASP A 51 -25.02 -0.22 1.50
C ASP A 51 -25.21 -0.60 0.01
N ARG A 52 -24.21 -0.32 -0.84
CA ARG A 52 -24.29 -0.60 -2.28
C ARG A 52 -23.81 -2.00 -2.61
N SER A 53 -24.47 -2.67 -3.55
CA SER A 53 -24.02 -3.98 -4.01
C SER A 53 -22.85 -3.86 -4.99
N LEU A 54 -22.06 -4.94 -5.14
CA LEU A 54 -21.05 -5.03 -6.19
C LEU A 54 -21.65 -4.78 -7.59
N ASP A 55 -22.88 -5.22 -7.81
CA ASP A 55 -23.53 -5.10 -9.12
C ASP A 55 -23.88 -3.65 -9.45
N ASP A 56 -24.30 -2.87 -8.45
CA ASP A 56 -24.65 -1.45 -8.62
C ASP A 56 -23.44 -0.62 -8.99
N VAL A 57 -22.31 -0.83 -8.32
CA VAL A 57 -21.06 -0.13 -8.64
C VAL A 57 -20.49 -0.61 -9.97
N ALA A 58 -20.46 -1.92 -10.22
CA ALA A 58 -19.93 -2.48 -11.46
C ALA A 58 -20.69 -1.95 -12.69
N ARG A 59 -22.02 -1.85 -12.62
CA ARG A 59 -22.84 -1.23 -13.67
C ARG A 59 -22.52 0.26 -13.85
N ALA A 60 -22.36 1.01 -12.76
CA ALA A 60 -22.04 2.44 -12.82
C ALA A 60 -20.71 2.75 -13.54
N VAL A 61 -19.73 1.85 -13.45
CA VAL A 61 -18.41 2.01 -14.10
C VAL A 61 -18.25 1.20 -15.39
N GLY A 62 -19.31 0.53 -15.86
CA GLY A 62 -19.26 -0.27 -17.09
C GLY A 62 -18.37 -1.52 -17.01
N MET A 63 -18.28 -2.15 -15.84
CA MET A 63 -17.42 -3.32 -15.59
C MET A 63 -18.23 -4.53 -15.16
N SER A 64 -17.63 -5.72 -15.26
CA SER A 64 -18.27 -6.92 -14.75
C SER A 64 -18.22 -6.96 -13.22
N LYS A 65 -19.29 -7.48 -12.61
CA LYS A 65 -19.36 -7.77 -11.18
C LYS A 65 -18.16 -8.62 -10.73
N GLN A 66 -17.78 -9.63 -11.51
CA GLN A 66 -16.63 -10.50 -11.21
C GLN A 66 -15.33 -9.69 -11.14
N TYR A 67 -15.07 -8.83 -12.12
CA TYR A 67 -13.84 -8.03 -12.16
C TYR A 67 -13.73 -7.10 -10.95
N LEU A 68 -14.78 -6.35 -10.63
CA LEU A 68 -14.79 -5.49 -9.43
C LEU A 68 -14.60 -6.32 -8.15
N SER A 69 -15.19 -7.51 -8.10
CA SER A 69 -15.01 -8.44 -6.98
C SER A 69 -13.56 -8.92 -6.83
N GLU A 70 -12.84 -9.14 -7.93
CA GLU A 70 -11.42 -9.50 -7.89
C GLU A 70 -10.55 -8.32 -7.45
N VAL A 71 -10.87 -7.10 -7.89
CA VAL A 71 -10.22 -5.86 -7.46
C VAL A 71 -10.38 -5.64 -5.96
N GLU A 72 -11.60 -5.72 -5.43
CA GLU A 72 -11.88 -5.53 -3.99
C GLU A 72 -11.18 -6.55 -3.08
N ARG A 73 -10.82 -7.71 -3.61
CA ARG A 73 -10.08 -8.76 -2.88
C ARG A 73 -8.57 -8.69 -3.13
N GLY A 74 -8.09 -7.69 -3.87
CA GLY A 74 -6.69 -7.55 -4.24
C GLY A 74 -6.17 -8.73 -5.06
N ARG A 75 -7.01 -9.34 -5.91
CA ARG A 75 -6.61 -10.41 -6.84
C ARG A 75 -6.16 -9.87 -8.20
N LYS A 76 -6.59 -8.66 -8.55
CA LYS A 76 -6.20 -7.95 -9.78
C LYS A 76 -5.53 -6.63 -9.43
N GLU A 77 -4.56 -6.23 -10.26
CA GLU A 77 -4.07 -4.86 -10.30
C GLU A 77 -5.11 -4.00 -11.02
N ALA A 78 -5.57 -2.94 -10.37
CA ALA A 78 -6.43 -1.95 -11.01
C ALA A 78 -5.54 -0.90 -11.68
N SER A 79 -5.86 -0.51 -12.91
CA SER A 79 -5.22 0.64 -13.52
C SER A 79 -5.61 1.92 -12.78
N SER A 80 -4.82 2.98 -12.91
CA SER A 80 -5.14 4.28 -12.31
C SER A 80 -6.47 4.83 -12.81
N GLU A 81 -6.79 4.64 -14.09
CA GLU A 81 -8.08 5.03 -14.69
C GLU A 81 -9.23 4.25 -14.08
N MET A 82 -9.09 2.93 -13.93
CA MET A 82 -10.15 2.10 -13.35
C MET A 82 -10.35 2.42 -11.86
N MET A 83 -9.26 2.64 -11.12
CA MET A 83 -9.32 3.07 -9.72
C MET A 83 -10.05 4.41 -9.59
N ARG A 84 -9.77 5.37 -10.48
CA ARG A 84 -10.49 6.65 -10.53
C ARG A 84 -11.97 6.45 -10.83
N SER A 85 -12.33 5.67 -11.86
CA SER A 85 -13.74 5.40 -12.18
C SER A 85 -14.52 4.81 -11.01
N VAL A 86 -13.93 3.88 -10.24
CA VAL A 86 -14.59 3.31 -9.06
C VAL A 86 -14.67 4.31 -7.92
N CYS A 87 -13.65 5.13 -7.71
CA CYS A 87 -13.67 6.23 -6.74
C CYS A 87 -14.80 7.22 -7.04
N ASP A 88 -14.88 7.67 -8.29
CA ASP A 88 -15.92 8.58 -8.77
C ASP A 88 -17.31 7.95 -8.58
N ALA A 89 -17.48 6.68 -8.94
CA ALA A 89 -18.74 5.98 -8.78
C ALA A 89 -19.15 5.79 -7.32
N LEU A 90 -18.21 5.85 -6.37
CA LEU A 90 -18.44 5.76 -4.93
C LEU A 90 -18.42 7.13 -4.25
N ASP A 91 -18.37 8.25 -4.98
CA ASP A 91 -18.20 9.59 -4.40
C ASP A 91 -17.03 9.67 -3.38
N LEU A 92 -15.98 8.86 -3.60
CA LEU A 92 -14.80 8.78 -2.76
C LEU A 92 -13.66 9.57 -3.42
N PRO A 93 -13.22 10.71 -2.87
CA PRO A 93 -12.10 11.44 -3.43
C PRO A 93 -10.82 10.58 -3.46
N MET A 94 -10.07 10.63 -4.56
CA MET A 94 -8.84 9.86 -4.74
C MET A 94 -7.82 10.14 -3.63
N GLU A 95 -7.73 11.38 -3.17
CA GLU A 95 -6.86 11.81 -2.08
C GLU A 95 -7.22 11.09 -0.77
N GLN A 96 -8.51 10.83 -0.54
CA GLN A 96 -8.96 10.06 0.62
C GLN A 96 -8.57 8.59 0.50
N LEU A 97 -8.73 7.97 -0.68
CA LEU A 97 -8.28 6.59 -0.92
C LEU A 97 -6.78 6.45 -0.62
N LEU A 98 -5.96 7.35 -1.17
CA LEU A 98 -4.51 7.37 -0.96
C LEU A 98 -4.15 7.60 0.51
N SER A 99 -4.80 8.56 1.17
CA SER A 99 -4.57 8.86 2.60
C SER A 99 -4.93 7.67 3.49
N ARG A 100 -6.06 7.00 3.23
CA ARG A 100 -6.46 5.76 3.93
C ARG A 100 -5.43 4.65 3.68
N GLY A 101 -4.92 4.54 2.45
CA GLY A 101 -3.85 3.62 2.09
C GLY A 101 -2.57 3.84 2.89
N ILE A 102 -2.07 5.07 2.93
CA ILE A 102 -0.87 5.45 3.70
C ILE A 102 -1.05 5.12 5.19
N ARG A 103 -2.22 5.40 5.76
CA ARG A 103 -2.52 5.04 7.16
C ARG A 103 -2.45 3.53 7.39
N ARG A 104 -3.04 2.72 6.51
CA ARG A 104 -2.97 1.24 6.62
C ARG A 104 -1.54 0.72 6.48
N ILE A 105 -0.76 1.25 5.53
CA ILE A 105 0.65 0.88 5.33
C ILE A 105 1.48 1.21 6.59
N THR A 106 1.30 2.41 7.14
CA THR A 106 2.09 2.87 8.28
C THR A 106 1.67 2.16 9.58
N ALA A 107 0.38 1.89 9.79
CA ALA A 107 -0.10 1.15 10.96
C ALA A 107 0.51 -0.26 11.07
N HIS A 108 0.68 -0.95 9.93
CA HIS A 108 1.38 -2.24 9.89
C HIS A 108 2.87 -2.14 10.25
N ARG A 109 3.50 -0.98 10.04
CA ARG A 109 4.91 -0.75 10.37
C ARG A 109 5.10 -0.53 11.88
N THR A 110 4.25 0.29 12.51
CA THR A 110 4.35 0.62 13.94
C THR A 110 4.17 -0.63 14.82
N LEU A 111 3.20 -1.50 14.48
CA LEU A 111 2.97 -2.75 15.22
C LEU A 111 4.16 -3.73 15.14
N ARG A 112 4.98 -3.68 14.07
CA ARG A 112 6.18 -4.53 13.94
C ARG A 112 7.38 -3.98 14.71
N VAL A 113 7.53 -2.66 14.80
CA VAL A 113 8.61 -2.01 15.57
C VAL A 113 8.46 -2.30 17.07
N SER A 114 7.23 -2.47 17.58
CA SER A 114 6.96 -2.69 19.00
C SER A 114 7.27 -4.11 19.54
N ARG A 115 7.77 -5.06 18.73
CA ARG A 115 7.97 -6.46 19.17
C ARG A 115 9.35 -6.79 19.76
N SER A 116 10.33 -5.88 19.74
CA SER A 116 11.67 -6.21 20.26
C SER A 116 12.50 -5.03 20.78
N GLY A 117 11.87 -3.97 21.31
CA GLY A 117 12.66 -2.92 21.96
C GLY A 117 11.81 -1.78 22.51
N GLY A 118 11.41 -1.92 23.78
CA GLY A 118 11.01 -0.83 24.69
C GLY A 118 9.83 0.05 24.26
N VAL A 119 8.70 -0.07 24.97
CA VAL A 119 7.66 0.95 24.96
C VAL A 119 7.86 1.83 26.19
N GLU A 120 8.28 3.08 26.02
CA GLU A 120 7.98 4.12 27.00
C GLU A 120 6.57 4.63 26.71
N LEU A 121 5.63 4.29 27.59
CA LEU A 121 4.38 5.02 27.73
C LEU A 121 4.70 6.31 28.49
N CYS A 122 4.59 7.46 27.83
CA CYS A 122 4.31 8.71 28.53
C CYS A 122 2.98 9.25 27.99
N ALA A 123 1.97 9.18 28.84
CA ALA A 123 0.69 9.83 28.65
C ALA A 123 0.80 11.33 28.93
N ALA A 124 0.12 12.13 28.12
CA ALA A 124 -0.79 13.19 28.53
C ALA A 124 -1.69 13.55 27.34
#